data_AF-A0A529SLK4-F1
#
_entry.id   AF-A0A529SLK4-F1
#
_cell.length_a   1.000
_cell.length_b   1.000
_cell.length_c   1.000
_cell.angle_alpha   90.00
_cell.angle_beta   90.00
_cell.angle_gamma   90.00
#
_symmetry.space_group_name_H-M   'P 1'
#
loop_
_entity.id
_entity.type
_entity.pdbx_description
1 polymer ?
#
loop_
_entity_poly.entity_id
_entity_poly.type
_entity_poly.pdbx_seq_one_letter_code
_entity_poly.pdbx_strand_id
1 'polypeptide(L)' 'MAANVALIAGAGSGLSASLARLLAREGLRVVLAARNVDK' A
#
# COMPACT_ATOMS: atom_id res chain seq x y z
N MET A 1 4.43 -20.77 -4.64
CA MET A 1 3.53 -20.16 -3.64
C MET A 1 3.23 -18.73 -4.10
N ALA A 2 1.96 -18.36 -4.30
CA ALA A 2 1.64 -16.96 -4.64
C ALA A 2 1.86 -16.10 -3.39
N ALA A 3 2.69 -15.05 -3.49
CA ALA A 3 2.84 -14.09 -2.41
C ALA A 3 1.54 -13.28 -2.29
N ASN A 4 1.05 -13.06 -1.06
CA ASN A 4 -0.10 -12.19 -0.83
C ASN A 4 0.30 -10.74 -1.13
N VAL A 5 -0.29 -10.18 -2.20
CA VAL A 5 -0.06 -8.81 -2.66
C VAL A 5 -1.24 -7.95 -2.26
N ALA A 6 -0.97 -6.78 -1.66
CA ALA A 6 -1.97 -5.77 -1.37
C ALA A 6 -1.79 -4.57 -2.31
N LEU A 7 -2.80 -4.30 -3.16
CA LEU A 7 -2.85 -3.12 -4.02
C LEU A 7 -3.70 -2.02 -3.37
N ILE A 8 -3.13 -0.83 -3.18
CA ILE A 8 -3.81 0.34 -2.65
C ILE A 8 -3.94 1.40 -3.74
N ALA A 9 -5.17 1.62 -4.23
CA ALA A 9 -5.49 2.70 -5.15
C ALA A 9 -5.84 4.00 -4.41
N GLY A 10 -5.40 5.15 -4.92
CA GLY A 10 -5.55 6.42 -4.23
C GLY A 10 -4.61 6.56 -3.02
N ALA A 11 -3.38 6.04 -3.14
CA ALA A 11 -2.37 6.20 -2.10
C ALA A 11 -2.07 7.69 -1.83
N GLY A 12 -1.88 8.03 -0.55
CA GLY A 12 -1.58 9.36 -0.05
C GLY A 12 -1.28 9.31 1.46
N SER A 13 -0.98 10.45 2.08
CA SER A 13 -0.47 10.52 3.46
C SER A 13 -1.45 10.13 4.58
N GLY A 14 -2.74 9.94 4.27
CA GLY A 14 -3.81 9.64 5.23
C GLY A 14 -4.00 8.15 5.51
N LEU A 15 -5.27 7.71 5.43
CA LEU A 15 -5.68 6.34 5.74
C LEU A 15 -4.92 5.28 4.92
N SER A 16 -4.74 5.53 3.63
CA SER A 16 -4.03 4.63 2.73
C SER A 16 -2.58 4.39 3.16
N ALA A 17 -1.86 5.41 3.64
CA ALA A 17 -0.53 5.24 4.24
C ALA A 17 -0.55 4.44 5.54
N SER A 18 -1.58 4.61 6.38
CA SER A 18 -1.73 3.81 7.61
C SER A 18 -1.92 2.33 7.30
N LEU A 19 -2.78 2.01 6.33
CA LEU A 19 -3.00 0.66 5.86
C LEU A 19 -1.76 0.06 5.20
N ALA A 20 -1.05 0.84 4.37
CA ALA A 20 0.20 0.40 3.76
C ALA A 20 1.23 -0.04 4.81
N ARG A 21 1.38 0.75 5.90
CA ARG A 21 2.27 0.40 7.01
C ARG A 21 1.83 -0.86 7.73
N LEU A 22 0.54 -1.02 8.02
CA LEU A 22 0.00 -2.22 8.66
C LEU A 22 0.26 -3.46 7.80
N LEU A 23 -0.13 -3.42 6.52
CA LEU A 23 -0.02 -4.57 5.61
C LEU A 23 1.44 -4.96 5.34
N ALA A 24 2.34 -3.98 5.26
CA ALA A 24 3.77 -4.26 5.18
C ALA A 24 4.29 -4.96 6.44
N ARG A 25 3.83 -4.55 7.64
CA ARG A 25 4.19 -5.22 8.90
C ARG A 25 3.66 -6.66 8.98
N GLU A 26 2.49 -6.92 8.41
CA GLU A 26 1.91 -8.27 8.33
C GLU A 26 2.58 -9.15 7.24
N GLY A 27 3.63 -8.66 6.58
CA GLY A 27 4.43 -9.44 5.61
C GLY A 27 3.85 -9.48 4.20
N LEU A 28 2.86 -8.64 3.88
CA LEU A 28 2.33 -8.54 2.52
C LEU A 28 3.26 -7.72 1.63
N ARG A 29 3.33 -8.10 0.36
CA ARG A 29 3.92 -7.24 -0.67
C ARG A 29 2.93 -6.12 -1.00
N VAL A 30 3.23 -4.90 -0.58
CA VAL A 30 2.36 -3.74 -0.80
C VAL A 30 2.72 -3.04 -2.11
N VAL A 31 1.70 -2.72 -2.91
CA VAL A 31 1.80 -1.92 -4.14
C VAL A 31 0.89 -0.70 -3.99
N LEU A 32 1.44 0.49 -4.24
CA LEU A 32 0.74 1.77 -4.11
C LEU A 32 0.48 2.36 -5.49
N ALA A 33 -0.75 2.78 -5.75
CA ALA A 33 -1.14 3.51 -6.94
C ALA A 33 -1.74 4.86 -6.52
N ALA A 34 -1.10 5.95 -6.90
CA ALA A 34 -1.54 7.31 -6.66
C ALA A 34 -1.71 8.05 -7.98
N ARG A 35 -2.56 9.10 -8.00
CA ARG A 35 -2.66 10.00 -9.16
C ARG A 35 -1.39 10.81 -9.34
N ASN A 36 -0.77 11.21 -8.24
CA ASN A 36 0.51 11.90 -8.21
C ASN A 36 1.47 11.07 -7.36
N VAL A 37 2.57 10.60 -7.96
CA VAL A 37 3.58 9.75 -7.31
C VAL A 37 4.58 10.54 -6.46
N ASP A 38 4.59 11.86 -6.61
CA ASP A 38 5.45 12.77 -5.82
C ASP A 38 4.85 13.10 -4.44
N LYS A 39 3.59 12.73 -4.20
CA LYS A 39 2.92 12.84 -2.90
C LYS A 39 3.11 11.59 -2.06
#